data_AF-A0A1W0WNX4-F1
#
_entry.id   AF-A0A1W0WNX4-F1
#
_cell.length_a   1.000
_cell.length_b   1.000
_cell.length_c   1.000
_cell.angle_alpha   90.00
_cell.angle_beta   90.00
_cell.angle_gamma   90.00
#
_symmetry.space_group_name_H-M   'P 1'
#
loop_
_entity.id
_entity.type
_entity.pdbx_description
1 polymer ?
#
loop_
_entity_poly.entity_id
_entity_poly.type
_entity_poly.pdbx_seq_one_letter_code
_entity_poly.pdbx_strand_id
1 'polypeptide(L)'
;MYAAACEKTEKQQIVENPDQCTLKIYSQSELVQCMQERTRSKHGVLTKFLFIGDSRIRQLRDEVTRQLTGKDNDCHTNPNITTSMYHKQSNRPTILEDSSVRIEFSWAGGLDDGRPKGNPSSKETEAALRRLSKQSPMQLPDIVVLGNGAWNVYECFLKNRSQDVCLQDYKRAFHKLLPMLRKVAERTPVIWAPQIMMNGRPMWPREHTDQNYVRYNDVVRSGLQEDSSVDRKRSGRDKVLYWESTVMVSKQLNDSADGLHYAPLSKYFSIQMLFNFLCNLKLQNQEDAAGLCCRSKH
;
A
#
# COMPACT_ATOMS: atom_id res chain seq x y z
N MET A 1 -8.18 0.29 15.18
CA MET A 1 -8.59 1.62 15.64
C MET A 1 -9.31 2.25 14.46
N TYR A 2 -10.45 2.91 14.67
CA TYR A 2 -11.20 3.57 13.59
C TYR A 2 -10.76 5.01 13.49
N ALA A 3 -10.87 5.55 12.28
CA ALA A 3 -10.28 6.83 11.97
C ALA A 3 -11.32 7.74 11.25
N ALA A 4 -11.55 8.96 11.74
CA ALA A 4 -12.52 9.94 11.25
C ALA A 4 -12.06 11.43 11.40
N ALA A 5 -12.54 12.25 10.47
CA ALA A 5 -12.10 13.58 9.99
C ALA A 5 -11.88 14.79 10.94
N CYS A 6 -11.14 15.80 10.42
CA CYS A 6 -11.07 17.21 10.87
C CYS A 6 -10.97 18.23 9.71
N GLU A 7 -11.60 19.40 9.91
CA GLU A 7 -11.38 20.69 9.20
C GLU A 7 -10.62 21.69 10.12
N LYS A 8 -10.20 22.93 9.76
CA LYS A 8 -10.25 23.76 8.53
C LYS A 8 -9.11 24.80 8.54
N THR A 9 -8.41 25.04 7.43
CA THR A 9 -7.83 26.37 7.04
C THR A 9 -7.26 26.35 5.62
N GLU A 10 -7.30 27.47 4.92
CA GLU A 10 -7.13 27.54 3.46
C GLU A 10 -5.69 27.26 2.99
N LYS A 11 -5.56 26.49 1.89
CA LYS A 11 -4.33 26.06 1.20
C LYS A 11 -3.51 24.91 1.80
N GLN A 12 -3.91 24.31 2.92
CA GLN A 12 -3.42 22.99 3.40
C GLN A 12 -4.51 21.91 3.41
N GLN A 13 -5.53 22.10 2.57
CA GLN A 13 -6.92 21.73 2.86
C GLN A 13 -7.45 20.61 1.94
N ILE A 14 -6.94 19.37 2.05
CA ILE A 14 -7.53 18.27 1.23
C ILE A 14 -7.54 16.86 1.83
N VAL A 15 -6.97 16.63 3.03
CA VAL A 15 -7.09 15.32 3.70
C VAL A 15 -7.40 15.53 5.17
N GLU A 16 -8.60 15.14 5.56
CA GLU A 16 -9.06 15.24 6.95
C GLU A 16 -8.38 14.17 7.81
N ASN A 17 -7.70 14.56 8.90
CA ASN A 17 -6.93 13.59 9.67
C ASN A 17 -7.85 12.66 10.48
N PRO A 18 -7.68 11.34 10.37
CA PRO A 18 -8.67 10.44 10.92
C PRO A 18 -8.34 9.94 12.36
N ASP A 19 -7.12 10.09 12.87
CA ASP A 19 -6.74 9.58 14.21
C ASP A 19 -6.58 10.68 15.29
N GLN A 20 -7.18 11.87 15.08
CA GLN A 20 -6.98 13.09 15.90
C GLN A 20 -5.50 13.50 16.06
N CYS A 21 -4.64 13.09 15.13
CA CYS A 21 -3.24 13.44 15.09
C CYS A 21 -2.96 14.44 13.95
N THR A 22 -1.74 14.95 13.88
CA THR A 22 -1.27 15.81 12.79
C THR A 22 -0.39 14.99 11.85
N LEU A 23 -0.71 15.03 10.55
CA LEU A 23 0.13 14.46 9.50
C LEU A 23 1.29 15.43 9.24
N LYS A 24 2.53 15.02 9.53
CA LYS A 24 3.69 15.82 9.12
C LYS A 24 3.87 15.70 7.61
N ILE A 25 3.80 16.83 6.91
CA ILE A 25 4.22 16.88 5.51
C ILE A 25 5.73 17.09 5.46
N TYR A 26 6.46 16.09 4.97
CA TYR A 26 7.91 16.15 4.82
C TYR A 26 8.30 16.69 3.45
N SER A 27 9.29 17.58 3.45
CA SER A 27 10.09 17.91 2.26
C SER A 27 10.96 16.73 1.82
N GLN A 28 11.40 16.73 0.56
CA GLN A 28 12.29 15.69 0.02
C GLN A 28 13.58 15.52 0.85
N SER A 29 14.19 16.63 1.29
CA SER A 29 15.41 16.60 2.11
C SER A 29 15.19 15.94 3.46
N GLU A 30 14.07 16.20 4.14
CA GLU A 30 13.73 15.53 5.40
C GLU A 30 13.46 14.03 5.21
N LEU A 31 12.84 13.63 4.10
CA LEU A 31 12.62 12.22 3.77
C LEU A 31 13.95 11.49 3.52
N VAL A 32 14.83 12.10 2.70
CA VAL A 32 16.19 11.60 2.45
C VAL A 32 16.96 11.46 3.76
N GLN A 33 16.96 12.49 4.61
CA GLN A 33 17.60 12.46 5.91
C GLN A 33 17.04 11.35 6.81
N CYS A 34 15.72 11.22 6.92
CA CYS A 34 15.10 10.15 7.71
C CYS A 34 15.54 8.75 7.23
N MET A 35 15.57 8.51 5.92
CA MET A 35 15.98 7.22 5.35
C MET A 35 17.47 6.93 5.60
N GLN A 36 18.35 7.92 5.38
CA GLN A 36 19.77 7.80 5.71
C GLN A 36 20.00 7.51 7.20
N GLU A 37 19.28 8.19 8.09
CA GLU A 37 19.35 7.95 9.53
C GLU A 37 18.82 6.57 9.92
N ARG A 38 17.81 6.04 9.22
CA ARG A 38 17.33 4.66 9.42
C ARG A 38 18.41 3.66 9.02
N THR A 39 19.09 3.89 7.89
CA THR A 39 20.25 3.11 7.44
C THR A 39 21.44 3.19 8.42
N ARG A 40 21.75 4.39 8.94
CA ARG A 40 22.78 4.58 9.99
C ARG A 40 22.43 3.79 11.26
N SER A 41 21.18 3.84 11.73
CA SER A 41 20.72 3.03 12.87
C SER A 41 20.68 1.52 12.63
N LYS A 42 21.01 1.06 11.41
CA LYS A 42 21.12 -0.35 11.01
C LYS A 42 22.51 -0.69 10.49
N HIS A 43 23.54 0.03 10.93
CA HIS A 43 24.94 -0.21 10.58
C HIS A 43 25.20 -0.25 9.06
N GLY A 44 24.54 0.63 8.30
CA GLY A 44 24.72 0.74 6.85
C GLY A 44 23.80 -0.15 6.02
N VAL A 45 22.94 -0.98 6.63
CA VAL A 45 21.94 -1.73 5.88
C VAL A 45 20.84 -0.79 5.37
N LEU A 46 20.75 -0.66 4.04
CA LEU A 46 19.76 0.17 3.33
C LEU A 46 18.34 -0.06 3.85
N THR A 47 17.53 1.01 3.89
CA THR A 47 16.10 0.89 4.21
C THR A 47 15.35 0.22 3.05
N LYS A 48 14.63 -0.87 3.31
CA LYS A 48 14.04 -1.74 2.29
C LYS A 48 12.51 -1.65 2.22
N PHE A 49 11.99 -1.24 1.08
CA PHE A 49 10.56 -1.31 0.76
C PHE A 49 10.28 -2.48 -0.17
N LEU A 50 9.24 -3.26 0.09
CA LEU A 50 8.71 -4.25 -0.85
C LEU A 50 7.24 -3.96 -1.14
N PHE A 51 6.93 -3.76 -2.42
CA PHE A 51 5.59 -3.54 -2.94
C PHE A 51 5.10 -4.81 -3.65
N ILE A 52 3.91 -5.32 -3.31
CA ILE A 52 3.33 -6.55 -3.90
C ILE A 52 1.91 -6.26 -4.37
N GLY A 53 1.67 -6.17 -5.67
CA GLY A 53 0.31 -5.86 -6.13
C GLY A 53 0.17 -5.49 -7.60
N ASP A 54 -0.99 -4.91 -7.89
CA ASP A 54 -1.37 -4.46 -9.22
C ASP A 54 -0.77 -3.08 -9.59
N SER A 55 -1.29 -2.47 -10.67
CA SER A 55 -0.84 -1.17 -11.16
C SER A 55 -0.96 -0.04 -10.13
N ARG A 56 -1.87 -0.11 -9.16
CA ARG A 56 -2.05 0.95 -8.14
C ARG A 56 -1.02 0.84 -7.03
N ILE A 57 -0.65 -0.38 -6.62
CA ILE A 57 0.47 -0.61 -5.69
C ILE A 57 1.80 -0.20 -6.34
N ARG A 58 1.93 -0.37 -7.66
CA ARG A 58 3.03 0.18 -8.42
C ARG A 58 3.08 1.72 -8.36
N GLN A 59 1.96 2.43 -8.44
CA GLN A 59 1.96 3.90 -8.31
C GLN A 59 2.43 4.36 -6.92
N LEU A 60 2.10 3.63 -5.85
CA LEU A 60 2.63 3.90 -4.51
C LEU A 60 4.16 3.75 -4.44
N ARG A 61 4.72 2.70 -5.08
CA ARG A 61 6.17 2.51 -5.26
C ARG A 61 6.82 3.66 -6.03
N ASP A 62 6.18 4.07 -7.12
CA ASP A 62 6.70 5.10 -8.02
C ASP A 62 6.67 6.48 -7.32
N GLU A 63 5.67 6.71 -6.48
CA GLU A 63 5.56 7.90 -5.63
C GLU A 63 6.60 7.93 -4.49
N VAL A 64 6.96 6.80 -3.87
CA VAL A 64 8.13 6.74 -2.96
C VAL A 64 9.41 7.17 -3.69
N THR A 65 9.58 6.73 -4.94
CA THR A 65 10.72 7.14 -5.76
C THR A 65 10.68 8.64 -6.07
N ARG A 66 9.49 9.18 -6.42
CA ARG A 66 9.29 10.61 -6.69
C ARG A 66 9.58 11.48 -5.46
N GLN A 67 9.09 11.11 -4.29
CA GLN A 67 9.27 11.91 -3.06
C GLN A 67 10.71 11.87 -2.53
N LEU A 68 11.50 10.84 -2.83
CA LEU A 68 12.92 10.76 -2.46
C LEU A 68 13.87 11.39 -3.49
N THR A 69 13.52 11.37 -4.78
CA THR A 69 14.44 11.76 -5.88
C THR A 69 13.98 12.95 -6.73
N GLY A 70 12.73 13.39 -6.58
CA GLY A 70 12.08 14.37 -7.46
C GLY A 70 11.61 13.80 -8.80
N LYS A 71 11.98 12.56 -9.16
CA LYS A 71 11.71 11.97 -10.49
C LYS A 71 10.38 11.20 -10.49
N ASP A 72 9.36 11.73 -11.16
CA ASP A 72 8.10 10.99 -11.38
C ASP A 72 8.24 10.03 -12.55
N ASN A 73 8.22 8.73 -12.24
CA ASN A 73 8.30 7.65 -13.23
C ASN A 73 6.93 7.03 -13.57
N ASP A 74 5.84 7.54 -12.98
CA ASP A 74 4.49 6.99 -13.20
C ASP A 74 3.86 7.57 -14.46
N CYS A 75 3.85 6.77 -15.54
CA CYS A 75 3.23 7.12 -16.81
C CYS A 75 1.71 7.40 -16.76
N HIS A 76 1.02 7.11 -15.65
CA HIS A 76 -0.42 7.44 -15.51
C HIS A 76 -0.62 8.88 -15.00
N THR A 77 0.42 9.50 -14.42
CA THR A 77 0.38 10.89 -13.91
C THR A 77 1.37 11.81 -14.61
N ASN A 78 2.48 11.29 -15.14
CA ASN A 78 3.48 12.05 -15.88
C ASN A 78 3.41 11.72 -17.38
N PRO A 79 2.83 12.60 -18.23
CA PRO A 79 2.68 12.35 -19.66
C PRO A 79 4.03 12.27 -20.40
N ASN A 80 5.12 12.74 -19.80
CA ASN A 80 6.46 12.68 -20.38
C ASN A 80 7.11 11.28 -20.27
N ILE A 81 6.52 10.35 -19.50
CA ILE A 81 7.02 8.98 -19.34
C ILE A 81 6.22 8.03 -20.22
N THR A 82 6.82 7.60 -21.32
CA THR A 82 6.21 6.56 -22.17
C THR A 82 6.35 5.18 -21.57
N THR A 83 5.45 4.28 -21.98
CA THR A 83 5.38 2.91 -21.45
C THR A 83 6.56 2.04 -21.87
N SER A 84 7.28 2.41 -22.94
CA SER A 84 8.44 1.71 -23.47
C SER A 84 9.76 2.09 -22.78
N MET A 85 9.86 3.31 -22.25
CA MET A 85 11.03 3.75 -21.46
C MET A 85 11.03 3.20 -20.03
N TYR A 86 9.96 2.53 -19.62
CA TYR A 86 9.76 2.10 -18.24
C TYR A 86 9.44 0.61 -18.15
N HIS A 87 10.30 -0.17 -17.49
CA HIS A 87 10.02 -1.58 -17.21
C HIS A 87 8.95 -1.73 -16.11
N LYS A 88 7.69 -1.47 -16.49
CA LYS A 88 6.46 -1.43 -15.66
C LYS A 88 6.21 -2.62 -14.74
N GLN A 89 6.82 -3.77 -15.03
CA GLN A 89 6.69 -5.02 -14.28
C GLN A 89 8.06 -5.59 -13.91
N SER A 90 9.10 -4.74 -13.88
CA SER A 90 10.43 -5.15 -13.45
C SER A 90 10.41 -5.57 -11.98
N ASN A 91 10.74 -6.84 -11.75
CA ASN A 91 11.06 -7.37 -10.43
C ASN A 91 12.53 -7.09 -10.04
N ARG A 92 13.28 -6.29 -10.83
CA ARG A 92 14.63 -5.83 -10.43
C ARG A 92 14.51 -4.77 -9.32
N PRO A 93 15.26 -4.90 -8.21
CA PRO A 93 15.34 -3.86 -7.20
C PRO A 93 15.86 -2.54 -7.76
N THR A 94 15.27 -1.43 -7.34
CA THR A 94 15.82 -0.08 -7.53
C THR A 94 16.57 0.32 -6.27
N ILE A 95 17.79 0.83 -6.41
CA ILE A 95 18.57 1.40 -5.31
C ILE A 95 18.65 2.91 -5.51
N LEU A 96 18.33 3.66 -4.46
CA LEU A 96 18.31 5.11 -4.41
C LEU A 96 19.41 5.58 -3.46
N GLU A 97 20.66 5.55 -3.94
CA GLU A 97 21.89 5.72 -3.15
C GLU A 97 21.84 6.98 -2.25
N ASP A 98 21.45 8.13 -2.81
CA ASP A 98 21.34 9.42 -2.10
C ASP A 98 20.47 9.35 -0.84
N SER A 99 19.44 8.49 -0.85
CA SER A 99 18.52 8.26 0.27
C SER A 99 18.86 7.00 1.09
N SER A 100 19.80 6.19 0.61
CA SER A 100 20.10 4.86 1.14
C SER A 100 18.88 3.93 1.21
N VAL A 101 18.03 3.95 0.18
CA VAL A 101 16.80 3.15 0.07
C VAL A 101 16.93 2.10 -1.03
N ARG A 102 16.41 0.89 -0.77
CA ARG A 102 16.19 -0.17 -1.75
C ARG A 102 14.69 -0.41 -1.89
N ILE A 103 14.19 -0.39 -3.12
CA ILE A 103 12.78 -0.58 -3.46
C ILE A 103 12.64 -1.83 -4.32
N GLU A 104 11.78 -2.76 -3.91
CA GLU A 104 11.43 -3.97 -4.66
C GLU A 104 9.95 -3.97 -5.03
N PHE A 105 9.61 -4.63 -6.14
CA PHE A 105 8.25 -4.81 -6.62
C PHE A 105 8.03 -6.27 -7.02
N SER A 106 6.82 -6.78 -6.80
CA SER A 106 6.31 -8.03 -7.36
C SER A 106 4.92 -7.76 -7.93
N TRP A 107 4.69 -8.15 -9.19
CA TRP A 107 3.43 -7.91 -9.89
C TRP A 107 2.37 -8.94 -9.49
N ALA A 108 1.48 -8.58 -8.60
CA ALA A 108 0.38 -9.43 -8.14
C ALA A 108 -0.97 -8.80 -8.47
N GLY A 109 -1.48 -9.07 -9.68
CA GLY A 109 -2.78 -8.55 -10.14
C GLY A 109 -3.93 -8.97 -9.24
N GLY A 110 -3.91 -10.22 -8.75
CA GLY A 110 -4.92 -10.78 -7.85
C GLY A 110 -4.34 -11.80 -6.86
N LEU A 111 -5.23 -12.34 -6.03
CA LEU A 111 -4.93 -13.42 -5.09
C LEU A 111 -4.78 -14.79 -5.75
N ASP A 112 -3.93 -15.62 -5.15
CA ASP A 112 -3.73 -17.02 -5.51
C ASP A 112 -5.01 -17.86 -5.28
N ASP A 113 -5.70 -18.20 -6.36
CA ASP A 113 -6.95 -18.98 -6.33
C ASP A 113 -6.78 -20.46 -6.74
N GLY A 114 -5.55 -20.91 -6.93
CA GLY A 114 -5.21 -22.29 -7.28
C GLY A 114 -5.28 -22.63 -8.76
N ARG A 115 -5.63 -21.70 -9.66
CA ARG A 115 -5.57 -21.90 -11.12
C ARG A 115 -4.17 -22.34 -11.60
N PRO A 116 -4.01 -23.00 -12.76
CA PRO A 116 -2.69 -23.43 -13.27
C PRO A 116 -1.66 -22.30 -13.46
N LYS A 117 -0.37 -22.64 -13.51
CA LYS A 117 0.68 -21.68 -13.92
C LYS A 117 0.47 -21.34 -15.39
N GLY A 118 0.16 -20.09 -15.71
CA GLY A 118 -0.14 -19.64 -17.07
C GLY A 118 -0.88 -18.30 -17.13
N ASN A 119 -1.63 -17.95 -16.09
CA ASN A 119 -2.17 -16.59 -15.92
C ASN A 119 -1.19 -15.74 -15.08
N PRO A 120 -0.46 -14.77 -15.65
CA PRO A 120 0.59 -14.03 -14.93
C PRO A 120 0.05 -13.07 -13.86
N SER A 121 -1.26 -12.83 -13.79
CA SER A 121 -1.89 -11.97 -12.77
C SER A 121 -2.03 -12.62 -11.39
N SER A 122 -2.02 -13.96 -11.28
CA SER A 122 -2.69 -14.66 -10.16
C SER A 122 -1.79 -15.54 -9.29
N LYS A 123 -0.44 -15.42 -9.35
CA LYS A 123 0.49 -16.28 -8.58
C LYS A 123 1.64 -15.61 -7.84
N GLU A 124 1.69 -14.28 -7.82
CA GLU A 124 2.82 -13.58 -7.20
C GLU A 124 2.61 -13.25 -5.71
N THR A 125 1.36 -13.15 -5.21
CA THR A 125 1.12 -12.79 -3.80
C THR A 125 1.65 -13.87 -2.86
N GLU A 126 1.15 -15.11 -3.00
CA GLU A 126 1.60 -16.23 -2.17
C GLU A 126 3.08 -16.55 -2.42
N ALA A 127 3.56 -16.47 -3.68
CA ALA A 127 4.97 -16.71 -3.99
C ALA A 127 5.90 -15.69 -3.30
N ALA A 128 5.54 -14.41 -3.28
CA ALA A 128 6.29 -13.36 -2.60
C ALA A 128 6.25 -13.54 -1.07
N LEU A 129 5.08 -13.76 -0.47
CA LEU A 129 4.97 -14.02 0.97
C LEU A 129 5.72 -15.29 1.40
N ARG A 130 5.67 -16.34 0.57
CA ARG A 130 6.39 -17.61 0.79
C ARG A 130 7.91 -17.40 0.71
N ARG A 131 8.39 -16.53 -0.19
CA ARG A 131 9.80 -16.08 -0.25
C ARG A 131 10.20 -15.35 1.05
N LEU A 132 9.41 -14.36 1.48
CA LEU A 132 9.64 -13.61 2.72
C LEU A 132 9.68 -14.54 3.95
N SER A 133 8.77 -15.51 4.03
CA SER A 133 8.69 -16.46 5.15
C SER A 133 9.96 -17.31 5.36
N LYS A 134 10.85 -17.38 4.35
CA LYS A 134 12.12 -18.13 4.36
C LYS A 134 13.38 -17.25 4.45
N GLN A 135 13.26 -15.93 4.27
CA GLN A 135 14.41 -15.01 4.33
C GLN A 135 14.95 -14.86 5.75
N SER A 136 16.26 -14.59 5.88
CA SER A 136 16.87 -14.22 7.16
C SER A 136 16.43 -12.82 7.62
N PRO A 137 16.54 -12.46 8.91
CA PRO A 137 16.14 -11.14 9.40
C PRO A 137 16.80 -9.97 8.65
N MET A 138 18.09 -10.09 8.29
CA MET A 138 18.82 -9.08 7.52
C MET A 138 18.34 -8.96 6.06
N GLN A 139 17.69 -9.99 5.51
CA GLN A 139 17.19 -10.01 4.14
C GLN A 139 15.77 -9.47 4.01
N LEU A 140 14.97 -9.50 5.08
CA LEU A 140 13.60 -9.00 5.08
C LEU A 140 13.53 -7.52 4.67
N PRO A 141 12.42 -7.09 4.04
CA PRO A 141 12.11 -5.68 3.89
C PRO A 141 11.77 -5.07 5.26
N ASP A 142 11.93 -3.76 5.38
CA ASP A 142 11.53 -2.98 6.56
C ASP A 142 10.05 -2.63 6.58
N ILE A 143 9.41 -2.74 5.42
CA ILE A 143 7.98 -2.58 5.23
C ILE A 143 7.54 -3.35 3.98
N VAL A 144 6.45 -4.09 4.11
CA VAL A 144 5.72 -4.70 3.00
C VAL A 144 4.44 -3.92 2.79
N VAL A 145 4.26 -3.35 1.60
CA VAL A 145 2.98 -2.77 1.16
C VAL A 145 2.39 -3.72 0.12
N LEU A 146 1.23 -4.30 0.39
CA LEU A 146 0.56 -5.20 -0.56
C LEU A 146 -0.90 -4.83 -0.79
N GLY A 147 -1.42 -5.13 -1.97
CA GLY A 147 -2.82 -4.93 -2.29
C GLY A 147 -3.16 -5.35 -3.72
N ASN A 148 -4.34 -5.90 -3.91
CA ASN A 148 -4.85 -6.33 -5.21
C ASN A 148 -6.38 -6.41 -5.16
N GLY A 149 -7.02 -6.64 -6.31
CA GLY A 149 -8.48 -6.80 -6.41
C GLY A 149 -9.10 -6.17 -7.65
N ALA A 150 -8.49 -5.14 -8.25
CA ALA A 150 -9.01 -4.54 -9.47
C ALA A 150 -8.97 -5.54 -10.64
N TRP A 151 -7.90 -6.35 -10.75
CA TRP A 151 -7.87 -7.44 -11.72
C TRP A 151 -8.86 -8.55 -11.41
N ASN A 152 -9.27 -8.77 -10.15
CA ASN A 152 -10.33 -9.74 -9.85
C ASN A 152 -11.68 -9.25 -10.39
N VAL A 153 -12.00 -7.95 -10.25
CA VAL A 153 -13.17 -7.33 -10.89
C VAL A 153 -13.10 -7.46 -12.42
N TYR A 154 -11.95 -7.11 -13.01
CA TYR A 154 -11.71 -7.16 -14.46
C TYR A 154 -11.79 -8.58 -15.04
N GLU A 155 -11.08 -9.55 -14.45
CA GLU A 155 -11.11 -10.96 -14.88
C GLU A 155 -12.49 -11.58 -14.71
N CYS A 156 -13.28 -11.13 -13.73
CA CYS A 156 -14.65 -11.60 -13.54
C CYS A 156 -15.53 -11.20 -14.73
N PHE A 157 -15.46 -9.93 -15.14
CA PHE A 157 -16.13 -9.41 -16.33
C PHE A 157 -15.66 -10.15 -17.60
N LEU A 158 -14.35 -10.28 -17.83
CA LEU A 158 -13.81 -10.95 -19.03
C LEU A 158 -14.27 -12.42 -19.16
N LYS A 159 -14.65 -13.05 -18.05
CA LYS A 159 -15.16 -14.44 -18.00
C LYS A 159 -16.68 -14.53 -18.00
N ASN A 160 -17.39 -13.41 -18.15
CA ASN A 160 -18.84 -13.32 -18.06
C ASN A 160 -19.39 -13.94 -16.75
N ARG A 161 -18.70 -13.72 -15.62
CA ARG A 161 -19.11 -14.19 -14.29
C ARG A 161 -19.73 -13.04 -13.50
N SER A 162 -20.69 -13.34 -12.63
CA SER A 162 -21.21 -12.34 -11.71
C SER A 162 -20.15 -11.95 -10.66
N GLN A 163 -20.09 -10.66 -10.34
CA GLN A 163 -19.14 -10.13 -9.35
C GLN A 163 -19.33 -10.80 -7.97
N ASP A 164 -20.55 -11.22 -7.63
CA ASP A 164 -20.86 -11.96 -6.40
C ASP A 164 -20.10 -13.28 -6.31
N VAL A 165 -20.07 -14.06 -7.39
CA VAL A 165 -19.35 -15.34 -7.45
C VAL A 165 -17.84 -15.11 -7.35
N CYS A 166 -17.32 -14.09 -8.04
CA CYS A 166 -15.91 -13.73 -7.99
C CYS A 166 -15.48 -13.17 -6.63
N LEU A 167 -16.36 -12.45 -5.93
CA LEU A 167 -16.14 -11.98 -4.57
C LEU A 167 -16.06 -13.16 -3.58
N GLN A 168 -16.85 -14.22 -3.77
CA GLN A 168 -16.73 -15.44 -2.96
C GLN A 168 -15.43 -16.21 -3.25
N ASP A 169 -14.97 -16.25 -4.50
CA ASP A 169 -13.63 -16.77 -4.83
C ASP A 169 -12.53 -15.96 -4.16
N TYR A 170 -12.61 -14.62 -4.25
CA TYR A 170 -11.67 -13.70 -3.62
C TYR A 170 -11.67 -13.85 -2.09
N LYS A 171 -12.84 -13.97 -1.45
CA LYS A 171 -12.96 -14.28 -0.01
C LYS A 171 -12.25 -15.58 0.34
N ARG A 172 -12.48 -16.67 -0.41
CA ARG A 172 -11.80 -17.96 -0.19
C ARG A 172 -10.28 -17.86 -0.38
N ALA A 173 -9.82 -17.15 -1.41
CA ALA A 173 -8.38 -16.95 -1.66
C ALA A 173 -7.72 -16.13 -0.54
N PHE A 174 -8.38 -15.07 -0.07
CA PHE A 174 -7.88 -14.24 1.02
C PHE A 174 -7.73 -15.02 2.33
N HIS A 175 -8.75 -15.81 2.71
CA HIS A 175 -8.70 -16.63 3.93
C HIS A 175 -7.58 -17.68 3.88
N LYS A 176 -7.26 -18.23 2.70
CA LYS A 176 -6.10 -19.13 2.52
C LYS A 176 -4.76 -18.41 2.67
N LEU A 177 -4.69 -17.12 2.32
CA LEU A 177 -3.47 -16.32 2.41
C LEU A 177 -3.16 -15.86 3.84
N LEU A 178 -4.20 -15.60 4.66
CA LEU A 178 -4.10 -15.03 6.01
C LEU A 178 -3.01 -15.65 6.91
N PRO A 179 -2.87 -16.99 7.05
CA PRO A 179 -1.85 -17.58 7.90
C PRO A 179 -0.42 -17.25 7.46
N MET A 180 -0.18 -17.18 6.15
CA MET A 180 1.14 -16.83 5.59
C MET A 180 1.41 -15.34 5.74
N LEU A 181 0.40 -14.50 5.51
CA LEU A 181 0.48 -13.06 5.67
C LEU A 181 0.90 -12.69 7.11
N ARG A 182 0.31 -13.34 8.11
CA ARG A 182 0.69 -13.15 9.53
C ARG A 182 2.09 -13.64 9.85
N LYS A 183 2.50 -14.79 9.33
CA LYS A 183 3.86 -15.32 9.55
C LYS A 183 4.95 -14.38 9.02
N VAL A 184 4.66 -13.61 7.96
CA VAL A 184 5.52 -12.52 7.50
C VAL A 184 5.42 -11.32 8.45
N ALA A 185 4.20 -10.95 8.83
CA ALA A 185 3.90 -9.81 9.69
C ALA A 185 4.47 -9.92 11.13
N GLU A 186 4.71 -11.13 11.63
CA GLU A 186 5.44 -11.38 12.89
C GLU A 186 6.91 -10.94 12.86
N ARG A 187 7.45 -10.62 11.66
CA ARG A 187 8.87 -10.37 11.44
C ARG A 187 9.18 -9.03 10.76
N THR A 188 8.20 -8.44 10.08
CA THR A 188 8.31 -7.13 9.42
C THR A 188 6.92 -6.47 9.33
N PRO A 189 6.80 -5.13 9.43
CA PRO A 189 5.53 -4.44 9.21
C PRO A 189 4.90 -4.79 7.85
N VAL A 190 3.64 -5.24 7.88
CA VAL A 190 2.85 -5.56 6.69
C VAL A 190 1.63 -4.64 6.65
N ILE A 191 1.54 -3.84 5.60
CA ILE A 191 0.43 -2.93 5.33
C ILE A 191 -0.35 -3.43 4.13
N TRP A 192 -1.63 -3.74 4.34
CA TRP A 192 -2.58 -3.96 3.27
C TRP A 192 -3.11 -2.62 2.75
N ALA A 193 -2.72 -2.26 1.53
CA ALA A 193 -3.27 -1.14 0.78
C ALA A 193 -4.60 -1.57 0.10
N PRO A 194 -5.75 -0.99 0.50
CA PRO A 194 -7.06 -1.32 -0.06
C PRO A 194 -7.25 -0.79 -1.48
N GLN A 195 -8.38 -1.16 -2.08
CA GLN A 195 -8.87 -0.53 -3.31
C GLN A 195 -9.21 0.93 -3.00
N ILE A 196 -8.64 1.87 -3.75
CA ILE A 196 -9.12 3.25 -3.78
C ILE A 196 -10.49 3.33 -4.46
N MET A 197 -11.23 4.41 -4.17
CA MET A 197 -12.52 4.68 -4.80
C MET A 197 -12.33 5.18 -6.24
N MET A 198 -13.31 4.87 -7.09
CA MET A 198 -13.48 5.44 -8.41
C MET A 198 -14.01 6.87 -8.28
N ASN A 199 -13.60 7.78 -9.16
CA ASN A 199 -14.10 9.16 -9.10
C ASN A 199 -15.44 9.38 -9.84
N GLY A 200 -16.34 8.40 -9.77
CA GLY A 200 -17.64 8.41 -10.45
C GLY A 200 -17.59 8.35 -11.99
N ARG A 201 -16.40 8.38 -12.61
CA ARG A 201 -16.23 8.23 -14.06
C ARG A 201 -16.52 6.79 -14.49
N PRO A 202 -17.42 6.56 -15.48
CA PRO A 202 -17.66 5.22 -16.00
C PRO A 202 -16.40 4.67 -16.69
N MET A 203 -15.75 3.69 -16.06
CA MET A 203 -14.69 2.91 -16.69
C MET A 203 -15.28 1.73 -17.47
N TRP A 204 -14.56 1.28 -18.51
CA TRP A 204 -14.75 -0.06 -19.06
C TRP A 204 -13.72 -1.03 -18.44
N PRO A 205 -14.14 -2.21 -17.95
CA PRO A 205 -15.53 -2.68 -17.83
C PRO A 205 -16.32 -1.97 -16.73
N ARG A 206 -17.66 -1.92 -16.90
CA ARG A 206 -18.59 -1.15 -16.04
C ARG A 206 -18.65 -1.63 -14.60
N GLU A 207 -18.10 -2.81 -14.34
CA GLU A 207 -17.97 -3.47 -13.05
C GLU A 207 -16.93 -2.79 -12.15
N HIS A 208 -16.06 -1.93 -12.69
CA HIS A 208 -15.21 -1.03 -11.91
C HIS A 208 -16.07 0.09 -11.28
N THR A 209 -16.59 -0.20 -10.09
CA THR A 209 -17.45 0.69 -9.30
C THR A 209 -16.98 0.76 -7.85
N ASP A 210 -17.27 1.88 -7.18
CA ASP A 210 -17.09 2.02 -5.73
C ASP A 210 -17.77 0.90 -4.96
N GLN A 211 -18.98 0.52 -5.36
CA GLN A 211 -19.73 -0.55 -4.70
C GLN A 211 -18.97 -1.88 -4.75
N ASN A 212 -18.37 -2.24 -5.89
CA ASN A 212 -17.54 -3.44 -5.94
C ASN A 212 -16.25 -3.26 -5.13
N TYR A 213 -15.57 -2.13 -5.23
CA TYR A 213 -14.34 -1.90 -4.45
C TYR A 213 -14.55 -1.89 -2.93
N VAL A 214 -15.64 -1.32 -2.44
CA VAL A 214 -16.08 -1.45 -1.05
C VAL A 214 -16.25 -2.92 -0.69
N ARG A 215 -16.96 -3.73 -1.49
CA ARG A 215 -17.17 -5.16 -1.21
C ARG A 215 -15.86 -5.97 -1.16
N TYR A 216 -14.93 -5.73 -2.08
CA TYR A 216 -13.61 -6.39 -2.07
C TYR A 216 -12.74 -5.91 -0.89
N ASN A 217 -12.83 -4.63 -0.52
CA ASN A 217 -12.21 -4.07 0.68
C ASN A 217 -12.77 -4.68 1.96
N ASP A 218 -14.09 -4.83 2.06
CA ASP A 218 -14.78 -5.41 3.22
C ASP A 218 -14.37 -6.87 3.46
N VAL A 219 -14.16 -7.66 2.40
CA VAL A 219 -13.61 -9.02 2.51
C VAL A 219 -12.23 -9.04 3.18
N VAL A 220 -11.37 -8.10 2.83
CA VAL A 220 -10.04 -7.97 3.46
C VAL A 220 -10.19 -7.46 4.89
N ARG A 221 -10.94 -6.37 5.09
CA ARG A 221 -11.10 -5.72 6.39
C ARG A 221 -11.70 -6.70 7.41
N SER A 222 -12.75 -7.44 7.04
CA SER A 222 -13.37 -8.43 7.93
C SER A 222 -12.43 -9.60 8.22
N GLY A 223 -11.76 -10.18 7.21
CA GLY A 223 -10.82 -11.29 7.43
C GLY A 223 -9.57 -10.90 8.24
N LEU A 224 -9.18 -9.62 8.25
CA LEU A 224 -8.17 -9.11 9.18
C LEU A 224 -8.72 -8.89 10.60
N GLN A 225 -9.96 -8.42 10.74
CA GLN A 225 -10.61 -8.11 12.03
C GLN A 225 -11.10 -9.35 12.80
N GLU A 226 -11.77 -10.29 12.11
CA GLU A 226 -12.31 -11.53 12.71
C GLU A 226 -11.21 -12.28 13.47
N ASP A 227 -10.02 -12.30 12.91
CA ASP A 227 -8.86 -13.05 13.38
C ASP A 227 -7.90 -12.21 14.24
N SER A 228 -7.86 -10.88 14.07
CA SER A 228 -7.15 -10.01 15.03
C SER A 228 -7.75 -10.10 16.43
N SER A 229 -9.01 -10.49 16.57
CA SER A 229 -9.62 -10.83 17.86
C SER A 229 -8.90 -11.96 18.62
N VAL A 230 -8.20 -12.86 17.91
CA VAL A 230 -7.39 -13.96 18.44
C VAL A 230 -5.95 -13.52 18.65
N ASP A 231 -5.33 -12.89 17.65
CA ASP A 231 -3.95 -12.40 17.75
C ASP A 231 -3.79 -11.32 18.82
N ARG A 232 -4.68 -10.33 18.88
CA ARG A 232 -4.61 -9.21 19.84
C ARG A 232 -4.73 -9.69 21.29
N LYS A 233 -5.44 -10.80 21.55
CA LYS A 233 -5.46 -11.46 22.88
C LYS A 233 -4.12 -12.11 23.24
N ARG A 234 -3.28 -12.44 22.25
CA ARG A 234 -2.01 -13.17 22.43
C ARG A 234 -0.76 -12.28 22.31
N SER A 235 -0.80 -11.23 21.50
CA SER A 235 0.32 -10.31 21.22
C SER A 235 0.07 -8.87 21.69
N GLY A 236 -1.17 -8.53 22.05
CA GLY A 236 -1.64 -7.17 22.30
C GLY A 236 -1.85 -6.31 21.04
N ARG A 237 -1.51 -6.82 19.85
CA ARG A 237 -1.28 -5.99 18.65
C ARG A 237 -1.78 -6.61 17.35
N ASP A 238 -2.30 -5.78 16.46
CA ASP A 238 -2.75 -6.18 15.12
C ASP A 238 -1.51 -6.40 14.23
N LYS A 239 -1.27 -7.62 13.76
CA LYS A 239 -0.04 -7.96 13.02
C LYS A 239 0.02 -7.32 11.63
N VAL A 240 -1.11 -7.29 10.94
CA VAL A 240 -1.26 -6.72 9.58
C VAL A 240 -2.11 -5.46 9.68
N LEU A 241 -1.59 -4.35 9.17
CA LEU A 241 -2.27 -3.06 9.19
C LEU A 241 -3.14 -2.89 7.94
N TYR A 242 -4.43 -2.60 8.11
CA TYR A 242 -5.31 -2.23 7.00
C TYR A 242 -5.25 -0.71 6.79
N TRP A 243 -4.90 -0.26 5.58
CA TRP A 243 -4.58 1.14 5.32
C TRP A 243 -5.81 1.97 4.94
N GLU A 244 -6.76 2.10 5.86
CA GLU A 244 -8.06 2.78 5.65
C GLU A 244 -7.91 4.20 5.09
N SER A 245 -6.89 4.95 5.54
CA SER A 245 -6.71 6.34 5.15
C SER A 245 -6.45 6.55 3.65
N THR A 246 -5.92 5.58 2.91
CA THR A 246 -5.77 5.72 1.44
C THR A 246 -7.13 5.71 0.73
N VAL A 247 -8.12 5.00 1.27
CA VAL A 247 -9.51 5.05 0.77
C VAL A 247 -10.08 6.44 1.02
N MET A 248 -9.94 6.95 2.24
CA MET A 248 -10.43 8.29 2.63
C MET A 248 -9.83 9.38 1.74
N VAL A 249 -8.51 9.38 1.58
CA VAL A 249 -7.76 10.28 0.68
C VAL A 249 -8.33 10.23 -0.73
N SER A 250 -8.47 9.03 -1.32
CA SER A 250 -8.99 8.88 -2.69
C SER A 250 -10.42 9.38 -2.86
N LYS A 251 -11.27 9.20 -1.83
CA LYS A 251 -12.66 9.61 -1.83
C LYS A 251 -12.83 11.13 -1.63
N GLN A 252 -12.01 11.73 -0.76
CA GLN A 252 -12.03 13.17 -0.49
C GLN A 252 -11.48 13.98 -1.67
N LEU A 253 -10.37 13.53 -2.26
CA LEU A 253 -9.74 14.18 -3.41
C LEU A 253 -10.51 13.96 -4.71
N ASN A 254 -11.05 12.75 -4.92
CA ASN A 254 -11.86 12.39 -6.09
C ASN A 254 -11.13 12.67 -7.43
N ASP A 255 -9.79 12.62 -7.43
CA ASP A 255 -8.91 13.26 -8.41
C ASP A 255 -8.45 12.34 -9.56
N SER A 256 -8.86 11.06 -9.57
CA SER A 256 -8.42 10.06 -10.55
C SER A 256 -8.74 10.45 -12.02
N ALA A 257 -7.75 10.41 -12.91
CA ALA A 257 -7.97 10.83 -14.30
C ALA A 257 -8.84 9.82 -15.09
N ASP A 258 -8.56 8.53 -14.94
CA ASP A 258 -9.29 7.42 -15.57
C ASP A 258 -10.36 6.79 -14.67
N GLY A 259 -10.33 7.09 -13.37
CA GLY A 259 -11.21 6.54 -12.36
C GLY A 259 -10.62 5.32 -11.62
N LEU A 260 -9.57 4.66 -12.12
CA LEU A 260 -9.01 3.44 -11.53
C LEU A 260 -7.71 3.70 -10.77
N HIS A 261 -6.84 4.51 -11.36
CA HIS A 261 -5.48 4.72 -10.89
C HIS A 261 -5.42 5.87 -9.87
N TYR A 262 -4.42 5.83 -8.98
CA TYR A 262 -4.14 6.95 -8.12
C TYR A 262 -3.81 8.18 -8.97
N ALA A 263 -4.43 9.30 -8.64
CA ALA A 263 -4.04 10.61 -9.15
C ALA A 263 -2.90 11.22 -8.31
N PRO A 264 -2.25 12.31 -8.80
CA PRO A 264 -1.04 12.87 -8.20
C PRO A 264 -1.15 13.20 -6.71
N LEU A 265 -2.26 13.83 -6.29
CA LEU A 265 -2.44 14.22 -4.88
C LEU A 265 -2.78 13.00 -4.03
N SER A 266 -3.66 12.12 -4.52
CA SER A 266 -4.04 10.90 -3.81
C SER A 266 -2.84 9.99 -3.50
N LYS A 267 -1.92 9.76 -4.45
CA LYS A 267 -0.69 9.02 -4.15
C LYS A 267 0.27 9.81 -3.25
N TYR A 268 0.40 11.13 -3.46
CA TYR A 268 1.29 11.97 -2.66
C TYR A 268 0.97 11.90 -1.16
N PHE A 269 -0.28 12.17 -0.79
CA PHE A 269 -0.70 12.10 0.62
C PHE A 269 -0.65 10.69 1.19
N SER A 270 -0.99 9.67 0.39
CA SER A 270 -0.82 8.26 0.80
C SER A 270 0.63 7.97 1.16
N ILE A 271 1.61 8.34 0.32
CA ILE A 271 3.03 8.10 0.63
C ILE A 271 3.57 8.99 1.75
N GLN A 272 3.06 10.21 1.92
CA GLN A 272 3.37 11.01 3.12
C GLN A 272 2.93 10.30 4.41
N MET A 273 1.76 9.65 4.44
CA MET A 273 1.35 8.81 5.58
C MET A 273 2.29 7.62 5.80
N LEU A 274 2.76 6.97 4.73
CA LEU A 274 3.75 5.88 4.83
C LEU A 274 5.08 6.37 5.44
N PHE A 275 5.52 7.57 5.08
CA PHE A 275 6.71 8.17 5.67
C PHE A 275 6.49 8.61 7.12
N ASN A 276 5.31 9.10 7.49
CA ASN A 276 4.97 9.35 8.90
C ASN A 276 5.10 8.05 9.73
N PHE A 277 4.57 6.93 9.22
CA PHE A 277 4.74 5.61 9.85
C PHE A 277 6.21 5.18 10.03
N LEU A 278 7.09 5.52 9.08
CA LEU A 278 8.50 5.15 9.14
C LEU A 278 9.39 6.14 9.90
N CYS A 279 9.01 7.42 9.98
CA CYS A 279 9.86 8.49 10.48
C CYS A 279 9.42 9.04 11.85
N ASN A 280 8.11 9.16 12.14
CA ASN A 280 7.64 9.71 13.42
C ASN A 280 7.97 8.81 14.63
N LEU A 281 8.19 7.51 14.42
CA LEU A 281 8.70 6.60 15.45
C LEU A 281 10.04 7.04 16.07
N LYS A 282 10.83 7.89 15.39
CA LYS A 282 12.06 8.47 15.93
C LYS A 282 11.83 9.78 16.71
N LEU A 283 10.73 10.47 16.45
CA LEU A 283 10.40 11.75 17.09
C LEU A 283 9.71 11.56 18.46
N GLN A 284 9.64 10.32 18.97
CA GLN A 284 8.99 9.95 20.24
C GLN A 284 9.41 10.82 21.44
N ASN A 285 10.65 11.32 21.43
CA ASN A 285 11.28 12.07 22.52
C ASN A 285 11.35 13.59 22.26
N GLN A 286 10.69 14.11 21.23
CA GLN A 286 10.64 15.55 20.94
C GLN A 286 9.28 16.13 21.37
N GLU A 287 9.31 17.27 22.06
CA GLU A 287 8.08 17.94 22.54
C GLU A 287 7.23 18.44 21.37
N ASP A 288 7.85 19.02 20.35
CA ASP A 288 7.21 19.46 19.08
C ASP A 288 6.57 18.30 18.28
N ALA A 289 6.87 17.05 18.64
CA ALA A 289 6.23 15.87 18.05
C ALA A 289 4.97 15.43 18.81
N ALA A 290 4.52 16.17 19.82
CA ALA A 290 3.21 15.94 20.47
C ALA A 290 2.08 16.06 19.43
N GLY A 291 1.19 15.06 19.41
CA GLY A 291 0.10 14.99 18.44
C GLY A 291 0.46 14.50 17.04
N LEU A 292 1.73 14.22 16.68
CA LEU A 292 2.05 13.65 15.36
C LEU A 292 1.54 12.20 15.20
N CYS A 293 1.08 11.85 14.00
CA CYS A 293 0.59 10.51 13.67
C CYS A 293 1.67 9.43 13.74
N CYS A 294 1.27 8.17 13.98
CA CYS A 294 2.17 7.00 14.00
C CYS A 294 3.35 7.12 14.98
N ARG A 295 3.18 7.84 16.10
CA ARG A 295 4.27 8.08 17.07
C ARG A 295 4.54 6.91 17.99
N SER A 296 3.56 6.05 18.29
CA SER A 296 3.74 4.86 19.16
C SER A 296 4.21 3.64 18.37
N LYS A 297 4.97 2.74 19.01
CA LYS A 297 5.28 1.42 18.44
C LYS A 297 4.00 0.59 18.42
N HIS A 298 3.48 0.31 17.22
CA HIS A 298 2.33 -0.56 16.98
C HIS A 298 2.56 -2.02 17.38
#